data_AF-A0A0R3UFZ4-F1
#
_entry.id   AF-A0A0R3UFZ4-F1
#
_cell.length_a   1.000
_cell.length_b   1.000
_cell.length_c   1.000
_cell.angle_alpha   90.00
_cell.angle_beta   90.00
_cell.angle_gamma   90.00
#
_symmetry.space_group_name_H-M   'P 1'
#
loop_
_entity.id
_entity.type
_entity.pdbx_description
1 polymer ?
#
loop_
_entity_poly.entity_id
_entity_poly.type
_entity_poly.pdbx_seq_one_letter_code
_entity_poly.pdbx_strand_id
1 'polypeptide(L)'
;MQETINSDRGKCDRSYPRPTIAIALVDGLRFGRAEDQSDENIINYAAIFSYYLFESWKLPTHCESEPDKIIIFYSKNDGVLYTYASENLKEKLPRDVIRRTTVESKAAFGSGIYEGLKYMLKRYQ
;
A
#
# COMPACT_ATOMS: atom_id res chain seq x y z
N MET A 1 -26.44 -11.57 -10.85
CA MET A 1 -25.64 -11.20 -9.65
C MET A 1 -25.05 -12.42 -8.93
N GLN A 2 -25.73 -13.57 -8.90
CA GLN A 2 -25.18 -14.82 -8.33
C GLN A 2 -24.16 -15.53 -9.25
N GLU A 3 -24.24 -15.33 -10.57
CA GLU A 3 -23.36 -15.99 -11.54
C GLU A 3 -21.91 -15.47 -11.53
N THR A 4 -21.70 -14.18 -11.27
CA THR A 4 -20.36 -13.58 -11.18
C THR A 4 -19.58 -14.11 -9.97
N ILE A 5 -20.25 -14.32 -8.84
CA ILE A 5 -19.65 -14.81 -7.59
C ILE A 5 -19.06 -16.23 -7.75
N ASN A 6 -19.69 -17.08 -8.58
CA ASN A 6 -19.19 -18.43 -8.82
C ASN A 6 -18.05 -18.50 -9.86
N SER A 7 -17.90 -17.50 -10.73
CA SER A 7 -16.84 -17.48 -11.76
C SER A 7 -15.46 -17.11 -11.23
N ASP A 8 -15.41 -16.45 -10.06
CA ASP A 8 -14.18 -15.86 -9.52
C ASP A 8 -13.50 -16.68 -8.43
N ARG A 9 -14.16 -17.73 -7.90
CA ARG A 9 -13.59 -18.59 -6.84
C ARG A 9 -12.23 -19.20 -7.19
N GLY A 10 -11.99 -19.51 -8.46
CA GLY A 10 -10.70 -20.04 -8.92
C GLY A 10 -9.61 -18.96 -9.06
N LYS A 11 -9.98 -17.67 -9.12
CA LYS A 11 -9.04 -16.55 -9.25
C LYS A 11 -8.72 -15.90 -7.90
N CYS A 12 -9.61 -16.02 -6.93
CA CYS A 12 -9.48 -15.51 -5.57
C CYS A 12 -8.72 -16.50 -4.65
N ASP A 13 -7.48 -16.84 -4.99
CA ASP A 13 -6.64 -17.69 -4.14
C ASP A 13 -6.02 -16.85 -3.00
N ARG A 14 -6.56 -17.01 -1.78
CA ARG A 14 -6.04 -16.32 -0.58
C ARG A 14 -4.69 -16.83 -0.11
N SER A 15 -4.35 -18.08 -0.43
CA SER A 15 -3.05 -18.67 -0.09
C SER A 15 -1.95 -18.18 -1.04
N TYR A 16 -2.31 -17.89 -2.31
CA TYR A 16 -1.40 -17.39 -3.34
C TYR A 16 -1.96 -16.19 -4.10
N PRO A 17 -2.21 -15.05 -3.42
CA PRO A 17 -2.76 -13.86 -4.07
C PRO A 17 -1.75 -13.26 -5.05
N ARG A 18 -2.28 -12.60 -6.09
CA ARG A 18 -1.49 -11.94 -7.15
C ARG A 18 -1.73 -10.43 -7.12
N PRO A 19 -1.28 -9.75 -6.06
CA PRO A 19 -1.68 -8.38 -5.82
C PRO A 19 -1.17 -7.45 -6.91
N THR A 20 -2.03 -6.54 -7.34
CA THR A 20 -1.59 -5.35 -8.09
C THR A 20 -0.99 -4.36 -7.10
N ILE A 21 0.28 -4.02 -7.29
CA ILE A 21 0.98 -3.03 -6.47
C ILE A 21 1.03 -1.72 -7.23
N ALA A 22 0.54 -0.65 -6.62
CA ALA A 22 0.67 0.71 -7.13
C ALA A 22 1.42 1.58 -6.13
N ILE A 23 2.16 2.55 -6.67
CA ILE A 23 3.09 3.38 -5.89
C ILE A 23 2.76 4.84 -6.15
N ALA A 24 2.45 5.58 -5.09
CA ALA A 24 2.30 7.02 -5.10
C ALA A 24 3.57 7.67 -4.56
N LEU A 25 4.25 8.43 -5.42
CA LEU A 25 5.44 9.19 -5.08
C LEU A 25 5.09 10.67 -5.09
N VAL A 26 5.29 11.34 -3.96
CA VAL A 26 5.07 12.78 -3.83
C VAL A 26 6.27 13.44 -3.17
N ASP A 27 6.48 14.72 -3.46
CA ASP A 27 7.56 15.48 -2.83
C ASP A 27 7.28 15.75 -1.35
N GLY A 28 6.03 16.03 -0.98
CA GLY A 28 5.62 16.36 0.38
C GLY A 28 4.10 16.38 0.52
N LEU A 29 3.59 16.04 1.69
CA LEU A 29 2.19 16.20 2.05
C LEU A 29 1.95 17.66 2.44
N ARG A 30 0.93 18.28 1.83
CA ARG A 30 0.47 19.63 2.21
C ARG A 30 -0.98 19.52 2.66
N PHE A 31 -1.20 19.61 3.96
CA PHE A 31 -2.52 19.58 4.56
C PHE A 31 -2.57 20.52 5.77
N GLY A 32 -3.79 20.90 6.15
CA GLY A 32 -4.05 21.74 7.32
C GLY A 32 -3.30 23.08 7.30
N ARG A 33 -3.14 23.65 8.50
CA ARG A 33 -2.23 24.78 8.75
C ARG A 33 -0.84 24.25 9.13
N ALA A 34 0.17 25.11 9.15
CA ALA A 34 1.53 24.71 9.53
C ALA A 34 1.61 24.07 10.93
N GLU A 35 0.77 24.54 11.87
CA GLU A 35 0.62 23.98 13.22
C GLU A 35 0.09 22.54 13.24
N ASP A 36 -0.61 22.11 12.18
CA ASP A 36 -1.14 20.75 12.05
C ASP A 36 -0.11 19.77 11.46
N GLN A 37 1.07 20.22 11.06
CA GLN A 37 2.10 19.38 10.40
C GLN A 37 3.03 18.71 11.41
N SER A 38 2.48 18.08 12.44
CA SER A 38 3.22 17.20 13.34
C SER A 38 3.49 15.84 12.69
N ASP A 39 4.54 15.13 13.13
CA ASP A 39 4.86 13.78 12.62
C ASP A 39 3.68 12.81 12.70
N GLU A 40 2.92 12.86 13.81
CA GLU A 40 1.72 12.04 14.00
C GLU A 40 0.64 12.36 12.94
N ASN A 41 0.40 13.64 12.71
CA ASN A 41 -0.56 14.05 11.70
C ASN A 41 -0.10 13.66 10.30
N ILE A 42 1.19 13.83 9.96
CA ILE A 42 1.71 13.41 8.64
C ILE A 42 1.46 11.92 8.41
N ILE A 43 1.68 11.06 9.40
CA ILE A 43 1.39 9.61 9.28
C ILE A 43 -0.11 9.36 9.11
N ASN A 44 -0.96 10.03 9.89
CA ASN A 44 -2.41 9.90 9.80
C ASN A 44 -2.93 10.34 8.42
N TYR A 45 -2.43 11.46 7.89
CA TYR A 45 -2.76 11.94 6.56
C TYR A 45 -2.25 11.02 5.47
N ALA A 46 -1.04 10.45 5.60
CA ALA A 46 -0.53 9.44 4.68
C ALA A 46 -1.43 8.20 4.64
N ALA A 47 -1.95 7.76 5.79
CA ALA A 47 -2.89 6.64 5.88
C ALA A 47 -4.22 6.95 5.18
N ILE A 48 -4.82 8.11 5.49
CA ILE A 48 -6.07 8.57 4.88
C ILE A 48 -5.90 8.71 3.37
N PHE A 49 -4.82 9.34 2.92
CA PHE A 49 -4.56 9.55 1.50
C PHE A 49 -4.34 8.22 0.77
N SER A 50 -3.59 7.28 1.37
CA SER A 50 -3.39 5.94 0.81
C SER A 50 -4.71 5.19 0.64
N TYR A 51 -5.64 5.32 1.60
CA TYR A 51 -6.98 4.77 1.50
C TYR A 51 -7.77 5.41 0.35
N TYR A 52 -7.74 6.74 0.20
CA TYR A 52 -8.38 7.40 -0.94
C TYR A 52 -7.79 6.97 -2.28
N LEU A 53 -6.48 6.78 -2.37
CA LEU A 53 -5.84 6.25 -3.58
C LEU A 53 -6.29 4.82 -3.87
N PHE A 54 -6.41 3.98 -2.85
CA PHE A 54 -6.90 2.61 -2.99
C PHE A 54 -8.31 2.55 -3.61
N GLU A 55 -9.21 3.42 -3.16
CA GLU A 55 -10.59 3.51 -3.66
C GLU A 55 -10.70 4.18 -5.03
N SER A 56 -9.94 5.25 -5.25
CA SER A 56 -10.04 6.06 -6.47
C SER A 56 -9.29 5.46 -7.66
N TRP A 57 -8.18 4.77 -7.41
CA TRP A 57 -7.41 4.13 -8.48
C TRP A 57 -8.11 2.85 -8.90
N LYS A 58 -8.61 2.86 -10.14
CA LYS A 58 -9.18 1.70 -10.82
C LYS A 58 -8.08 0.71 -11.24
N LEU A 59 -7.32 0.22 -10.26
CA LEU A 59 -6.29 -0.78 -10.47
C LEU A 59 -6.93 -2.11 -10.86
N PRO A 60 -6.33 -2.84 -11.82
CA PRO A 60 -6.78 -4.18 -12.16
C PRO A 60 -6.68 -5.09 -10.94
N THR A 61 -7.66 -5.98 -10.76
CA THR A 61 -7.64 -7.03 -9.74
C THR A 61 -7.83 -8.37 -10.41
N HIS A 62 -7.22 -9.41 -9.85
CA HIS A 62 -7.43 -10.78 -10.34
C HIS A 62 -8.73 -11.36 -9.79
N CYS A 63 -9.12 -10.90 -8.59
CA CYS A 63 -10.37 -11.23 -7.92
C CYS A 63 -11.28 -9.98 -7.90
N GLU A 64 -12.45 -10.05 -8.55
CA GLU A 64 -13.41 -8.93 -8.58
C GLU A 64 -14.22 -8.85 -7.29
N SER A 65 -14.50 -9.99 -6.63
CA SER A 65 -15.25 -10.02 -5.37
C SER A 65 -14.45 -9.54 -4.17
N GLU A 66 -13.12 -9.72 -4.20
CA GLU A 66 -12.22 -9.35 -3.11
C GLU A 66 -10.91 -8.77 -3.70
N PRO A 67 -10.80 -7.44 -3.83
CA PRO A 67 -9.67 -6.83 -4.51
C PRO A 67 -8.35 -7.23 -3.85
N ASP A 68 -7.36 -7.57 -4.67
CA ASP A 68 -5.99 -7.89 -4.26
C ASP A 68 -5.08 -6.73 -4.69
N LYS A 69 -5.06 -5.66 -3.89
CA LYS A 69 -4.33 -4.44 -4.20
C LYS A 69 -3.44 -4.01 -3.04
N ILE A 70 -2.29 -3.44 -3.38
CA ILE A 70 -1.39 -2.78 -2.43
C ILE A 70 -1.10 -1.38 -2.94
N ILE A 71 -1.31 -0.38 -2.09
CA ILE A 71 -0.86 1.00 -2.30
C ILE A 71 0.34 1.25 -1.42
N ILE A 72 1.46 1.62 -2.04
CA ILE A 72 2.64 2.14 -1.34
C ILE A 72 2.64 3.65 -1.53
N PHE A 73 2.57 4.40 -0.44
CA PHE A 73 2.67 5.85 -0.45
C PHE A 73 4.01 6.28 0.12
N TYR A 74 4.75 7.09 -0.63
CA TYR A 74 6.02 7.64 -0.20
C TYR A 74 6.04 9.16 -0.40
N SER A 75 6.25 9.87 0.72
CA SER A 75 6.48 11.30 0.73
C SER A 75 7.95 11.58 1.04
N LYS A 76 8.65 12.19 0.08
CA LYS A 76 10.11 12.36 0.12
C LYS A 76 10.55 13.32 1.22
N ASN A 77 10.01 14.53 1.24
CA ASN A 77 10.45 15.60 2.14
C ASN A 77 9.97 15.34 3.58
N ASP A 78 8.87 14.61 3.75
CA ASP A 78 8.36 14.24 5.08
C ASP A 78 9.01 12.95 5.61
N GLY A 79 9.76 12.22 4.78
CA GLY A 79 10.36 10.94 5.14
C GLY A 79 9.33 9.86 5.51
N VAL A 80 8.10 9.98 5.02
CA VAL A 80 6.99 9.09 5.36
C VAL A 80 6.80 8.03 4.29
N LEU A 81 6.70 6.79 4.76
CA LEU A 81 6.37 5.63 3.97
C LEU A 81 5.17 4.92 4.61
N TYR A 82 4.11 4.76 3.83
CA TYR A 82 2.91 4.08 4.26
C TYR A 82 2.54 2.98 3.26
N THR A 83 1.96 1.89 3.75
CA THR A 83 1.49 0.80 2.90
C THR A 83 0.09 0.40 3.32
N TYR A 84 -0.83 0.47 2.38
CA TYR A 84 -2.19 0.00 2.51
C TYR A 84 -2.35 -1.25 1.64
N ALA A 85 -2.80 -2.35 2.24
CA ALA A 85 -3.07 -3.60 1.54
C ALA A 85 -4.53 -3.99 1.76
N SER A 86 -5.16 -4.59 0.77
CA SER A 86 -6.53 -5.08 0.91
C SER A 86 -6.65 -6.19 1.95
N GLU A 87 -7.84 -6.32 2.56
CA GLU A 87 -8.08 -7.36 3.58
C GLU A 87 -7.88 -8.78 3.05
N ASN A 88 -8.06 -9.02 1.74
CA ASN A 88 -7.82 -10.33 1.12
C ASN A 88 -6.34 -10.75 1.19
N LEU A 89 -5.43 -9.79 1.35
CA LEU A 89 -4.00 -10.06 1.49
C LEU A 89 -3.58 -10.32 2.93
N LYS A 90 -4.48 -10.22 3.92
CA LYS A 90 -4.14 -10.25 5.35
C LYS A 90 -3.49 -11.55 5.81
N GLU A 91 -3.81 -12.67 5.18
CA GLU A 91 -3.18 -13.97 5.48
C GLU A 91 -1.71 -13.99 5.05
N LYS A 92 -1.39 -13.47 3.85
CA LYS A 92 -0.02 -13.40 3.31
C LYS A 92 0.79 -12.21 3.85
N LEU A 93 0.12 -11.08 4.02
CA LEU A 93 0.67 -9.78 4.42
C LEU A 93 -0.06 -9.27 5.67
N PRO A 94 0.11 -9.94 6.82
CA PRO A 94 -0.43 -9.44 8.08
C PRO A 94 0.21 -8.09 8.43
N ARG A 95 -0.50 -7.29 9.23
CA ARG A 95 -0.08 -5.93 9.60
C ARG A 95 1.35 -5.86 10.15
N ASP A 96 1.77 -6.86 10.92
CA ASP A 96 3.15 -6.93 11.44
C ASP A 96 4.20 -7.11 10.35
N VAL A 97 3.91 -7.89 9.31
CA VAL A 97 4.80 -8.08 8.15
C VAL A 97 4.90 -6.79 7.35
N ILE A 98 3.77 -6.11 7.13
CA ILE A 98 3.74 -4.80 6.47
C ILE A 98 4.60 -3.81 7.27
N ARG A 99 4.31 -3.66 8.58
CA ARG A 99 5.04 -2.76 9.47
C ARG A 99 6.54 -3.03 9.48
N ARG A 100 6.95 -4.30 9.65
CA ARG A 100 8.36 -4.69 9.64
C ARG A 100 9.02 -4.36 8.30
N THR A 101 8.36 -4.68 7.18
CA THR A 101 8.87 -4.36 5.83
C THR A 101 9.04 -2.85 5.66
N THR A 102 8.09 -2.03 6.11
CA THR A 102 8.18 -0.57 6.09
C THR A 102 9.38 -0.07 6.90
N VAL A 103 9.58 -0.57 8.12
CA VAL A 103 10.73 -0.19 8.97
C VAL A 103 12.06 -0.60 8.34
N GLU A 104 12.19 -1.84 7.87
CA GLU A 104 13.41 -2.35 7.24
C GLU A 104 13.73 -1.60 5.94
N SER A 105 12.72 -1.23 5.16
CA SER A 105 12.89 -0.49 3.91
C SER A 105 13.46 0.91 4.12
N LYS A 106 13.30 1.53 5.31
CA LYS A 106 13.85 2.86 5.61
C LYS A 106 15.35 2.94 5.35
N ALA A 107 16.09 1.88 5.68
CA ALA A 107 17.52 1.81 5.39
C ALA A 107 17.81 1.81 3.88
N ALA A 108 17.01 1.08 3.10
CA ALA A 108 17.13 1.03 1.64
C ALA A 108 16.78 2.37 0.98
N PHE A 109 15.76 3.08 1.50
CA PHE A 109 15.43 4.44 1.06
C PHE A 109 16.55 5.47 1.35
N GLY A 110 17.39 5.23 2.37
CA GLY A 110 18.59 6.01 2.62
C GLY A 110 19.60 5.98 1.47
N SER A 111 19.61 4.90 0.67
CA SER A 111 20.42 4.75 -0.54
C SER A 111 19.73 5.28 -1.81
N GLY A 112 18.47 5.72 -1.71
CA GLY A 112 17.67 6.26 -2.80
C GLY A 112 16.30 5.59 -2.99
N ILE A 113 15.39 6.31 -3.64
CA ILE A 113 13.99 5.86 -3.87
C ILE A 113 13.95 4.53 -4.62
N TYR A 114 14.80 4.37 -5.64
CA TYR A 114 14.85 3.13 -6.44
C TYR A 114 15.15 1.90 -5.57
N GLU A 115 16.17 1.96 -4.72
CA GLU A 115 16.54 0.82 -3.86
C GLU A 115 15.49 0.56 -2.78
N GLY A 116 14.89 1.61 -2.23
CA GLY A 116 13.76 1.51 -1.31
C GLY A 116 12.56 0.77 -1.91
N LEU A 117 12.09 1.21 -3.08
CA LEU A 117 10.95 0.57 -3.76
C LEU A 117 11.27 -0.86 -4.19
N LYS A 118 12.46 -1.10 -4.74
CA LYS A 118 12.93 -2.44 -5.12
C LYS A 118 12.96 -3.39 -3.93
N TYR A 119 13.39 -2.92 -2.77
CA TYR A 119 13.37 -3.70 -1.54
C TYR A 119 11.94 -4.09 -1.14
N MET A 120 11.00 -3.12 -1.14
CA MET A 120 9.61 -3.37 -0.79
C MET A 120 8.93 -4.33 -1.77
N LEU A 121 9.08 -4.10 -3.07
CA LEU A 121 8.46 -4.92 -4.11
C LEU A 121 8.91 -6.39 -4.01
N LYS A 122 10.20 -6.63 -3.73
CA LYS A 122 10.72 -7.98 -3.49
C LYS A 122 10.11 -8.68 -2.27
N ARG A 123 9.67 -7.93 -1.27
CA ARG A 123 9.05 -8.48 -0.05
C ARG A 123 7.54 -8.69 -0.18
N TYR A 124 6.90 -8.06 -1.15
CA TYR A 124 5.46 -8.19 -1.40
C TYR A 124 5.09 -9.13 -2.55
N GLN A 125 6.07 -9.52 -3.39
CA GLN A 125 5.95 -10.67 -4.30
C GLN A 125 5.87 -11.98 -3.52
#